data_AF-A0A7J0DN21-F1
#
_entry.id   AF-A0A7J0DN21-F1
#
_cell.length_a   1.000
_cell.length_b   1.000
_cell.length_c   1.000
_cell.angle_alpha   90.00
_cell.angle_beta   90.00
_cell.angle_gamma   90.00
#
_symmetry.space_group_name_H-M   'P 1'
#
loop_
_entity.id
_entity.type
_entity.pdbx_description
1 polymer ?
#
loop_
_entity_poly.entity_id
_entity_poly.type
_entity_poly.pdbx_seq_one_letter_code
_entity_poly.pdbx_strand_id
1 'polypeptide(L)'
;MCRKIFKGISSSSSRLGKERFSFSTASLYENCVGGRFQEEVMSLPLAGIEAILSSDDLQVASEDAVYDFVLKWARAQYPKLEERREILGSRLGRYIRFPHMTCRKLKKVLTCNDFDHELASKVVVEALFFKAEAPHRQRALSSEESATTTRRFLERAYKYRPVKVVEFELPRQQCLVYLDLKREECANLFPSGRVYSQAFHLGGQGFFLSAHCNFDQQTSSQCFGLFLGMQEKGSVAFAVDYEFAARSKPTEEYLSKYKGNYTFTGGKAVGYRNLFAIRWTDFIAEDSLYFINGILHLRAELTIRQ
;
A
#
# COMPACT_ATOMS: atom_id res chain seq x y z
N MET A 1 21.40 27.49 2.88
CA MET A 1 20.07 27.85 2.34
C MET A 1 18.91 27.53 3.29
N CYS A 2 19.17 27.26 4.59
CA CYS A 2 18.17 27.03 5.64
C CYS A 2 18.19 28.13 6.72
N ARG A 3 17.91 29.39 6.34
CA ARG A 3 17.77 30.50 7.32
C ARG A 3 16.59 31.45 7.04
N LYS A 4 15.64 31.08 6.16
CA LYS A 4 14.47 31.93 5.84
C LYS A 4 13.09 31.30 6.11
N ILE A 5 12.99 30.11 6.71
CA ILE A 5 11.68 29.48 6.98
C ILE A 5 11.10 29.83 8.37
N PHE A 6 11.89 30.39 9.29
CA PHE A 6 11.40 30.80 10.62
C PHE A 6 11.66 32.29 10.89
N LYS A 7 10.89 33.17 10.25
CA LYS A 7 10.55 34.50 10.79
C LYS A 7 9.16 34.90 10.30
N GLY A 8 8.19 34.91 11.20
CA GLY A 8 6.83 35.34 10.87
C GLY A 8 5.79 35.10 11.97
N ILE A 9 6.16 35.19 13.24
CA ILE A 9 5.17 35.36 14.32
C ILE A 9 5.65 36.53 15.19
N SER A 10 5.37 37.76 14.75
CA SER A 10 4.99 38.85 15.65
C SER A 10 4.51 40.09 14.87
N SER A 11 3.34 40.57 15.30
CA SER A 11 2.81 41.94 15.27
C SER A 11 2.56 42.68 13.94
N SER A 12 1.26 43.01 13.79
CA SER A 12 0.65 44.29 13.35
C SER A 12 0.55 44.66 11.86
N SER A 13 -0.72 44.69 11.45
CA SER A 13 -1.43 45.77 10.76
C SER A 13 -1.28 45.97 9.24
N SER A 14 -2.39 45.64 8.58
CA SER A 14 -3.08 46.39 7.52
C SER A 14 -2.71 46.17 6.03
N ARG A 15 -3.80 46.00 5.26
CA ARG A 15 -4.02 46.18 3.82
C ARG A 15 -3.76 45.00 2.88
N LEU A 16 -4.88 44.35 2.55
CA LEU A 16 -5.37 43.96 1.22
C LEU A 16 -4.33 43.58 0.16
N GLY A 17 -4.25 42.27 -0.10
CA GLY A 17 -3.74 41.69 -1.34
C GLY A 17 -4.03 40.19 -1.34
N LYS A 18 -4.96 39.75 -2.21
CA LYS A 18 -5.20 38.32 -2.48
C LYS A 18 -3.95 37.73 -3.12
N GLU A 19 -3.17 36.96 -2.37
CA GLU A 19 -2.17 36.06 -2.95
C GLU A 19 -2.61 34.61 -2.73
N ARG A 20 -2.93 33.94 -3.84
CA ARG A 20 -3.06 32.48 -3.92
C ARG A 20 -1.67 31.89 -3.68
N PHE A 21 -1.48 31.24 -2.54
CA PHE A 21 -0.31 30.38 -2.34
C PHE A 21 -0.49 29.08 -3.13
N SER A 22 0.09 29.01 -4.33
CA SER A 22 0.31 27.73 -5.01
C SER A 22 1.56 27.07 -4.40
N PHE A 23 1.37 26.19 -3.43
CA PHE A 23 2.41 25.24 -3.05
C PHE A 23 2.46 24.16 -4.13
N SER A 24 3.53 24.15 -4.93
CA SER A 24 3.82 23.09 -5.89
C SER A 24 4.04 21.78 -5.13
N THR A 25 3.09 20.86 -5.26
CA THR A 25 2.99 19.55 -4.59
C THR A 25 3.92 18.47 -5.18
N ALA A 26 5.10 18.86 -5.66
CA ALA A 26 5.94 17.97 -6.48
C ALA A 26 7.26 17.47 -5.83
N SER A 27 7.44 17.54 -4.50
CA SER A 27 8.71 17.07 -3.89
C SER A 27 8.63 16.36 -2.52
N LEU A 28 7.48 15.78 -2.16
CA LEU A 28 7.40 14.80 -1.04
C LEU A 28 7.83 13.37 -1.46
N TYR A 29 8.66 13.26 -2.50
CA TYR A 29 8.92 12.02 -3.25
C TYR A 29 9.94 11.04 -2.64
N GLU A 30 10.33 11.20 -1.36
CA GLU A 30 11.20 10.22 -0.68
C GLU A 30 11.06 10.14 0.87
N ASN A 31 10.23 10.95 1.53
CA ASN A 31 10.69 11.59 2.77
C ASN A 31 9.84 11.49 4.06
N CYS A 32 8.92 10.54 4.24
CA CYS A 32 8.29 10.35 5.57
C CYS A 32 8.63 9.01 6.28
N VAL A 33 9.26 8.05 5.59
CA VAL A 33 9.65 6.76 6.22
C VAL A 33 11.08 6.31 5.84
N GLY A 34 11.81 7.09 5.01
CA GLY A 34 13.17 6.79 4.55
C GLY A 34 14.22 7.80 5.00
N GLY A 35 14.72 7.66 6.23
CA GLY A 35 16.05 8.12 6.65
C GLY A 35 16.27 9.63 6.91
N ARG A 36 15.92 10.54 6.00
CA ARG A 36 16.43 11.94 6.06
C ARG A 36 15.61 12.92 6.92
N PHE A 37 14.33 12.66 7.15
CA PHE A 37 13.45 13.49 7.99
C PHE A 37 12.84 12.72 9.15
N GLN A 38 13.23 11.46 9.34
CA GLN A 38 12.63 10.62 10.38
C GLN A 38 12.94 11.19 11.76
N GLU A 39 14.15 11.68 12.00
CA GLU A 39 14.51 12.30 13.28
C GLU A 39 13.74 13.60 13.54
N GLU A 40 13.61 14.45 12.51
CA GLU A 40 12.86 15.70 12.61
C GLU A 40 11.37 15.43 12.90
N VAL A 41 10.75 14.49 12.19
CA VAL A 41 9.36 14.09 12.41
C VAL A 41 9.20 13.42 13.78
N MET A 42 10.17 12.61 14.22
CA MET A 42 10.15 11.98 15.54
C MET A 42 10.24 13.00 16.69
N SER A 43 10.79 14.19 16.43
CA SER A 43 10.86 15.30 17.38
C SER A 43 9.61 16.20 17.42
N LEU A 44 8.65 16.01 16.50
CA LEU A 44 7.46 16.86 16.43
C LEU A 44 6.55 16.69 17.65
N PRO A 45 5.92 17.77 18.12
CA PRO A 45 4.89 17.70 19.15
C PRO A 45 3.63 17.01 18.60
N LEU A 46 2.78 16.52 19.52
CA LEU A 46 1.55 15.79 19.20
C LEU A 46 0.69 16.46 18.12
N ALA A 47 0.46 17.76 18.21
CA ALA A 47 -0.34 18.51 17.23
C ALA A 47 0.25 18.46 15.80
N GLY A 48 1.58 18.43 15.69
CA GLY A 48 2.26 18.28 14.40
C GLY A 48 2.05 16.89 13.80
N ILE A 49 2.12 15.85 14.62
CA ILE A 49 1.85 14.47 14.19
C ILE A 49 0.38 14.31 13.79
N GLU A 50 -0.56 14.86 14.56
CA GLU A 50 -1.99 14.83 14.21
C GLU A 50 -2.28 15.51 12.88
N ALA A 51 -1.67 16.68 12.64
CA ALA A 51 -1.80 17.38 11.37
C ALA A 51 -1.30 16.54 10.19
N ILE A 52 -0.13 15.91 10.32
CA ILE A 52 0.44 15.03 9.28
C ILE A 52 -0.49 13.84 9.02
N LEU A 53 -0.90 13.14 10.09
CA LEU A 53 -1.73 11.94 9.97
C LEU A 53 -3.16 12.26 9.51
N SER A 54 -3.63 13.49 9.65
CA SER A 54 -4.96 13.87 9.14
C SER A 54 -5.04 13.94 7.61
N SER A 55 -3.91 14.06 6.90
CA SER A 55 -3.87 14.29 5.45
C SER A 55 -4.12 13.03 4.62
N ASP A 56 -5.07 13.09 3.68
CA ASP A 56 -5.35 12.03 2.71
C ASP A 56 -4.23 11.85 1.67
N ASP A 57 -3.55 12.96 1.32
CA ASP A 57 -2.47 13.00 0.32
C ASP A 57 -1.09 12.58 0.88
N LEU A 58 -1.06 12.15 2.14
CA LEU A 58 0.16 11.70 2.80
C LEU A 58 0.71 10.46 2.08
N GLN A 59 1.85 10.64 1.40
CA GLN A 59 2.55 9.58 0.67
C GLN A 59 3.25 8.63 1.64
N VAL A 60 2.62 7.49 1.93
CA VAL A 60 3.15 6.47 2.84
C VAL A 60 3.32 5.14 2.13
N ALA A 61 4.22 4.30 2.64
CA ALA A 61 4.42 2.95 2.10
C ALA A 61 3.12 2.12 2.16
N SER A 62 2.49 2.09 3.33
CA SER A 62 1.24 1.39 3.61
C SER A 62 0.68 1.92 4.94
N GLU A 63 -0.58 1.61 5.24
CA GLU A 63 -1.15 1.95 6.55
C GLU A 63 -0.47 1.17 7.70
N ASP A 64 0.05 -0.02 7.42
CA ASP A 64 0.89 -0.77 8.37
C ASP A 64 2.13 0.03 8.80
N ALA A 65 2.75 0.78 7.88
CA ALA A 65 3.88 1.63 8.18
C ALA A 65 3.47 2.87 9.01
N VAL A 66 2.26 3.38 8.79
CA VAL A 66 1.69 4.47 9.63
C VAL A 66 1.50 3.98 11.06
N TYR A 67 0.91 2.79 11.24
CA TYR A 67 0.75 2.17 12.55
C TYR A 67 2.09 1.98 13.28
N ASP A 68 3.09 1.40 12.59
CA ASP A 68 4.42 1.18 13.18
C ASP A 68 5.11 2.51 13.54
N PHE A 69 4.98 3.53 12.68
CA PHE A 69 5.48 4.87 12.95
C PHE A 69 4.82 5.50 14.18
N VAL A 70 3.49 5.45 14.27
CA VAL A 70 2.72 6.01 15.40
C VAL A 70 3.14 5.35 16.72
N LEU A 71 3.27 4.03 16.74
CA LEU A 71 3.76 3.31 17.92
C LEU A 71 5.19 3.71 18.29
N LYS A 72 6.08 3.80 17.30
CA LYS A 72 7.47 4.20 17.53
C LYS A 72 7.54 5.62 18.11
N TRP A 73 6.78 6.56 17.54
CA TRP A 73 6.70 7.95 18.02
C TRP A 73 6.13 8.02 19.44
N ALA A 74 5.00 7.33 19.70
CA ALA A 74 4.34 7.36 20.99
C ALA A 74 5.22 6.76 22.11
N ARG A 75 5.97 5.68 21.82
CA ARG A 75 6.94 5.11 22.77
C ARG A 75 8.12 6.04 23.07
N ALA A 76 8.55 6.83 22.10
CA ALA A 76 9.63 7.79 22.27
C ALA A 76 9.21 9.02 23.08
N GLN A 77 8.00 9.55 22.82
CA GLN A 77 7.49 10.77 23.48
C GLN A 77 6.82 10.50 24.82
N TYR A 78 6.22 9.32 25.00
CA TYR A 78 5.51 8.90 26.21
C TYR A 78 6.07 7.56 26.72
N PRO A 79 7.14 7.58 27.54
CA PRO A 79 7.73 6.36 28.10
C PRO A 79 6.78 5.61 29.03
N LYS A 80 5.92 6.33 29.76
CA LYS A 80 4.93 5.74 30.67
C LYS A 80 3.78 5.11 29.88
N LEU A 81 3.42 3.89 30.26
CA LEU A 81 2.39 3.10 29.57
C LEU A 81 1.01 3.78 29.59
N GLU A 82 0.60 4.32 30.73
CA GLU A 82 -0.74 4.91 30.89
C GLU A 82 -0.91 6.17 30.03
N GLU A 83 0.05 7.09 30.08
CA GLU A 83 0.06 8.29 29.22
C GLU A 83 0.09 7.90 27.72
N ARG A 84 0.88 6.88 27.37
CA ARG A 84 0.95 6.37 26.00
C ARG A 84 -0.40 5.79 25.53
N ARG A 85 -1.07 5.00 26.37
CA ARG A 85 -2.40 4.43 26.08
C ARG A 85 -3.44 5.52 25.90
N GLU A 86 -3.42 6.54 26.74
CA GLU A 86 -4.34 7.68 26.63
C GLU A 86 -4.17 8.40 25.30
N ILE A 87 -2.93 8.74 24.92
CA ILE A 87 -2.64 9.45 23.66
C ILE A 87 -2.97 8.57 22.44
N LEU A 88 -2.57 7.30 22.44
CA LEU A 88 -2.89 6.39 21.33
C LEU A 88 -4.38 6.14 21.19
N GLY A 89 -5.09 5.94 22.30
CA GLY A 89 -6.52 5.61 22.28
C GLY A 89 -7.41 6.80 21.94
N SER A 90 -7.16 7.96 22.56
CA SER A 90 -8.03 9.12 22.42
C SER A 90 -7.64 10.02 21.23
N ARG A 91 -6.35 10.17 20.93
CA ARG A 91 -5.84 11.17 19.97
C ARG A 91 -5.37 10.55 18.67
N LEU A 92 -4.41 9.62 18.70
CA LEU A 92 -3.74 9.15 17.48
C LEU A 92 -4.46 8.01 16.76
N GLY A 93 -5.12 7.12 17.51
CA GLY A 93 -5.77 5.92 16.96
C GLY A 93 -6.82 6.24 15.92
N ARG A 94 -7.53 7.37 16.04
CA ARG A 94 -8.55 7.81 15.07
C ARG A 94 -7.99 8.13 13.68
N TYR A 95 -6.70 8.42 13.57
CA TYR A 95 -6.03 8.74 12.31
C TYR A 95 -5.42 7.53 11.62
N ILE A 96 -5.33 6.39 12.32
CA ILE A 96 -4.91 5.12 11.72
C ILE A 96 -6.10 4.52 10.98
N ARG A 97 -5.92 4.22 9.70
CA ARG A 97 -6.97 3.64 8.85
C ARG A 97 -6.94 2.12 8.95
N PHE A 98 -7.30 1.57 10.11
CA PHE A 98 -7.32 0.13 10.38
C PHE A 98 -7.95 -0.72 9.24
N PRO A 99 -9.05 -0.31 8.58
CA PRO A 99 -9.61 -1.04 7.45
C PRO A 99 -8.64 -1.27 6.26
N HIS A 100 -7.60 -0.43 6.13
CA HIS A 100 -6.59 -0.48 5.08
C HIS A 100 -5.27 -1.15 5.50
N MET A 101 -5.18 -1.60 6.77
CA MET A 101 -4.05 -2.40 7.26
C MET A 101 -4.14 -3.86 6.81
N THR A 102 -3.02 -4.58 6.85
CA THR A 102 -3.02 -6.02 6.55
C THR A 102 -3.66 -6.82 7.69
N CYS A 103 -4.32 -7.94 7.38
CA CYS A 103 -4.90 -8.81 8.42
C CYS A 103 -3.82 -9.31 9.41
N ARG A 104 -2.60 -9.55 8.93
CA ARG A 104 -1.46 -9.90 9.78
C ARG A 104 -1.12 -8.78 10.77
N LYS A 105 -1.16 -7.52 10.34
CA LYS A 105 -0.91 -6.38 11.24
C LYS A 105 -2.08 -6.15 12.19
N LEU A 106 -3.32 -6.28 11.74
CA LEU A 106 -4.51 -6.22 12.60
C LEU A 106 -4.47 -7.25 13.74
N LYS A 107 -4.00 -8.48 13.48
CA LYS A 107 -3.73 -9.47 14.55
C LYS A 107 -2.73 -8.94 15.59
N LYS A 108 -1.69 -8.21 15.16
CA LYS A 108 -0.70 -7.60 16.08
C LYS A 108 -1.27 -6.43 16.87
N VAL A 109 -2.31 -5.75 16.37
CA VAL A 109 -3.01 -4.69 17.12
C VAL A 109 -3.68 -5.29 18.37
N LEU A 110 -4.33 -6.46 18.24
CA LEU A 110 -4.99 -7.14 19.36
C LEU A 110 -4.03 -7.54 20.48
N THR A 111 -2.78 -7.85 20.15
CA THR A 111 -1.74 -8.23 21.11
C THR A 111 -0.86 -7.06 21.57
N CYS A 112 -1.20 -5.83 21.18
CA CYS A 112 -0.37 -4.66 21.48
C CYS A 112 -0.72 -4.06 22.84
N ASN A 113 0.21 -4.11 23.79
CA ASN A 113 0.01 -3.57 25.13
C ASN A 113 -0.17 -2.05 25.18
N ASP A 114 0.20 -1.34 24.11
CA ASP A 114 0.13 0.13 24.02
C ASP A 114 -1.28 0.63 23.68
N PHE A 115 -2.17 -0.26 23.24
CA PHE A 115 -3.58 0.04 23.07
C PHE A 115 -4.38 -0.57 24.22
N ASP A 116 -5.48 0.09 24.57
CA ASP A 116 -6.50 -0.54 25.38
C ASP A 116 -7.14 -1.71 24.61
N HIS A 117 -7.41 -2.82 25.31
CA HIS A 117 -7.88 -4.05 24.69
C HIS A 117 -9.28 -3.90 24.09
N GLU A 118 -10.17 -3.14 24.72
CA GLU A 118 -11.52 -2.90 24.23
C GLU A 118 -11.47 -2.08 22.95
N LEU A 119 -10.67 -1.00 22.95
CA LEU A 119 -10.48 -0.17 21.76
C LEU A 119 -9.83 -0.97 20.61
N ALA A 120 -8.77 -1.72 20.89
CA ALA A 120 -8.08 -2.55 19.90
C ALA A 120 -9.03 -3.57 19.26
N SER A 121 -9.86 -4.24 20.08
CA SER A 121 -10.85 -5.20 19.61
C SER A 121 -11.89 -4.52 18.72
N LYS A 122 -12.41 -3.36 19.13
CA LYS A 122 -13.40 -2.60 18.37
C LYS A 122 -12.88 -2.22 16.98
N VAL A 123 -11.71 -1.59 16.90
CA VAL A 123 -11.16 -1.11 15.61
C VAL A 123 -10.80 -2.27 14.67
N VAL A 124 -10.34 -3.40 15.23
CA VAL A 124 -10.02 -4.60 14.43
C VAL A 124 -11.29 -5.24 13.89
N VAL A 125 -12.34 -5.37 14.70
CA VAL A 125 -13.62 -5.92 14.25
C VAL A 125 -14.26 -5.04 13.16
N GLU A 126 -14.28 -3.73 13.35
CA GLU A 126 -14.74 -2.77 12.34
C GLU A 126 -13.95 -2.89 11.02
N ALA A 127 -12.62 -3.00 11.12
CA ALA A 127 -11.76 -3.19 9.95
C ALA A 127 -12.03 -4.52 9.22
N LEU A 128 -12.28 -5.60 9.95
CA LEU A 128 -12.59 -6.91 9.37
C LEU A 128 -13.96 -6.90 8.69
N PHE A 129 -14.99 -6.29 9.30
CA PHE A 129 -16.29 -6.14 8.66
C PHE A 129 -16.19 -5.32 7.38
N PHE A 130 -15.49 -4.18 7.40
CA PHE A 130 -15.27 -3.40 6.18
C PHE A 130 -14.61 -4.22 5.07
N LYS A 131 -13.57 -5.00 5.39
CA LYS A 131 -12.88 -5.86 4.42
C LYS A 131 -13.76 -6.97 3.85
N ALA A 132 -14.72 -7.46 4.64
CA ALA A 132 -15.67 -8.49 4.23
C ALA A 132 -16.84 -7.94 3.40
N GLU A 133 -17.12 -6.64 3.47
CA GLU A 133 -18.20 -6.00 2.71
C GLU A 133 -17.97 -6.06 1.18
N ALA A 134 -19.08 -6.02 0.45
CA ALA A 134 -19.04 -6.02 -1.01
C ALA A 134 -18.39 -4.72 -1.56
N PRO A 135 -17.69 -4.75 -2.72
CA PRO A 135 -16.98 -3.57 -3.24
C PRO A 135 -17.85 -2.33 -3.47
N HIS A 136 -19.16 -2.49 -3.72
CA HIS A 136 -20.08 -1.36 -3.85
C HIS A 136 -20.41 -0.73 -2.49
N ARG A 137 -20.51 -1.52 -1.42
CA ARG A 137 -20.71 -1.03 -0.05
C ARG A 137 -19.47 -0.41 0.54
N GLN A 138 -18.29 -0.99 0.26
CA GLN A 138 -17.02 -0.34 0.58
C GLN A 138 -16.94 1.04 -0.07
N ARG A 139 -17.29 1.16 -1.36
CA ARG A 139 -17.35 2.46 -2.06
C ARG A 139 -18.37 3.42 -1.44
N ALA A 140 -19.56 2.95 -1.07
CA ALA A 140 -20.57 3.77 -0.41
C ALA A 140 -20.04 4.32 0.93
N LEU A 141 -19.49 3.44 1.77
CA LEU A 141 -18.88 3.78 3.06
C LEU A 141 -17.68 4.72 2.90
N SER A 142 -16.91 4.60 1.82
CA SER A 142 -15.81 5.52 1.49
C SER A 142 -16.29 6.86 0.91
N SER A 143 -17.51 6.94 0.37
CA SER A 143 -18.06 8.16 -0.27
C SER A 143 -18.88 9.05 0.66
N GLU A 144 -19.26 8.58 1.86
CA GLU A 144 -20.07 9.35 2.79
C GLU A 144 -19.26 10.49 3.45
N GLU A 145 -19.54 11.74 3.08
CA GLU A 145 -18.87 12.97 3.53
C GLU A 145 -19.12 13.37 5.00
N SER A 146 -19.18 12.41 5.94
CA SER A 146 -19.22 12.74 7.38
C SER A 146 -17.80 13.01 7.91
N ALA A 147 -17.56 14.26 8.29
CA ALA A 147 -16.26 14.97 8.33
C ALA A 147 -15.14 14.44 9.27
N THR A 148 -15.29 13.34 9.99
CA THR A 148 -14.19 12.78 10.81
C THR A 148 -14.19 11.26 10.95
N THR A 149 -15.35 10.61 10.96
CA THR A 149 -15.48 9.15 11.12
C THR A 149 -15.21 8.40 9.81
N THR A 150 -15.64 8.95 8.67
CA THR A 150 -15.56 8.26 7.37
C THR A 150 -14.15 8.22 6.77
N ARG A 151 -13.27 9.16 7.15
CA ARG A 151 -11.89 9.21 6.66
C ARG A 151 -11.09 7.94 6.94
N ARG A 152 -11.49 7.14 7.93
CA ARG A 152 -10.86 5.85 8.25
C ARG A 152 -11.08 4.79 7.17
N PHE A 153 -12.11 4.95 6.35
CA PHE A 153 -12.44 4.06 5.23
C PHE A 153 -11.89 4.55 3.89
N LEU A 154 -11.30 5.75 3.83
CA LEU A 154 -10.65 6.27 2.63
C LEU A 154 -9.22 5.74 2.51
N GLU A 155 -8.80 5.39 1.30
CA GLU A 155 -7.39 5.08 1.05
C GLU A 155 -6.53 6.35 1.11
N ARG A 156 -5.34 6.26 1.69
CA ARG A 156 -4.31 7.30 1.51
C ARG A 156 -3.63 7.12 0.16
N ALA A 157 -2.82 8.08 -0.21
CA ALA A 157 -1.87 7.92 -1.29
C ALA A 157 -0.75 6.91 -0.93
N TYR A 158 -1.04 5.62 -1.07
CA TYR A 158 -0.10 4.54 -0.79
C TYR A 158 0.91 4.35 -1.94
N LYS A 159 2.19 4.25 -1.60
CA LYS A 159 3.25 3.88 -2.56
C LYS A 159 3.10 2.43 -3.03
N TYR A 160 2.69 1.53 -2.13
CA TYR A 160 2.51 0.11 -2.42
C TYR A 160 1.03 -0.24 -2.51
N ARG A 161 0.63 -0.91 -3.60
CA ARG A 161 -0.76 -1.27 -3.87
C ARG A 161 -1.23 -2.39 -2.92
N PRO A 162 -2.37 -2.24 -2.25
CA PRO A 162 -2.94 -3.31 -1.44
C PRO A 162 -3.17 -4.58 -2.27
N VAL A 163 -3.06 -5.73 -1.61
CA VAL A 163 -3.37 -7.04 -2.20
C VAL A 163 -4.31 -7.81 -1.29
N LYS A 164 -5.17 -8.63 -1.89
CA LYS A 164 -5.95 -9.63 -1.16
C LYS A 164 -5.19 -10.94 -1.20
N VAL A 165 -4.97 -11.55 -0.04
CA VAL A 165 -4.18 -12.77 0.08
C VAL A 165 -5.02 -13.85 0.73
N VAL A 166 -5.03 -15.04 0.13
CA VAL A 166 -5.61 -16.26 0.69
C VAL A 166 -4.48 -17.26 0.88
N GLU A 167 -4.24 -17.67 2.12
CA GLU A 167 -3.16 -18.58 2.49
C GLU A 167 -3.74 -19.98 2.76
N PHE A 168 -3.02 -21.01 2.33
CA PHE A 168 -3.36 -22.40 2.62
C PHE A 168 -2.13 -23.08 3.21
N GLU A 169 -2.31 -23.78 4.33
CA GLU A 169 -1.23 -24.49 5.02
C GLU A 169 -1.09 -25.95 4.56
N LEU A 170 -2.22 -26.59 4.23
CA LEU A 170 -2.31 -28.01 3.84
C LEU A 170 -3.11 -28.16 2.53
N PRO A 171 -2.80 -29.18 1.71
CA PRO A 171 -1.75 -30.19 1.86
C PRO A 171 -0.33 -29.67 1.54
N ARG A 172 -0.25 -28.48 0.94
CA ARG A 172 1.00 -27.78 0.64
C ARG A 172 0.83 -26.32 1.04
N GLN A 173 1.92 -25.70 1.48
CA GLN A 173 1.91 -24.27 1.74
C GLN A 173 1.83 -23.52 0.42
N GLN A 174 0.71 -22.85 0.20
CA GLN A 174 0.43 -22.07 -0.99
C GLN A 174 -0.29 -20.77 -0.62
N CYS A 175 -0.13 -19.73 -1.44
CA CYS A 175 -0.92 -18.52 -1.30
C CYS A 175 -1.42 -18.01 -2.66
N LEU A 176 -2.66 -17.53 -2.66
CA LEU A 176 -3.29 -16.83 -3.78
C LEU A 176 -3.30 -15.33 -3.46
N VAL A 177 -2.71 -14.55 -4.36
CA VAL A 177 -2.58 -13.10 -4.24
C VAL A 177 -3.35 -12.45 -5.37
N TYR A 178 -4.30 -11.59 -5.02
CA TYR A 178 -5.07 -10.80 -5.97
C TYR A 178 -4.62 -9.35 -5.93
N LEU A 179 -4.29 -8.82 -7.12
CA LEU A 179 -3.87 -7.44 -7.32
C LEU A 179 -4.76 -6.81 -8.39
N ASP A 180 -5.48 -5.76 -7.99
CA ASP A 180 -6.31 -4.98 -8.89
C ASP A 180 -5.59 -3.66 -9.24
N LEU A 181 -5.52 -3.33 -10.52
CA LEU A 181 -4.96 -2.08 -11.02
C LEU A 181 -6.00 -1.38 -11.90
N LYS A 182 -6.24 -0.10 -11.66
CA LYS A 182 -7.12 0.69 -12.53
C LYS A 182 -6.43 0.96 -13.85
N ARG A 183 -7.21 1.14 -14.93
CA ARG A 183 -6.68 1.51 -16.25
C ARG A 183 -5.83 2.78 -16.20
N GLU A 184 -6.27 3.79 -15.47
CA GLU A 184 -5.52 5.04 -15.27
C GLU A 184 -4.15 4.80 -14.59
N GLU A 185 -4.09 3.90 -13.61
CA GLU A 185 -2.86 3.54 -12.91
C GLU A 185 -1.92 2.76 -13.83
N CYS A 186 -2.48 1.85 -14.65
CA CYS A 186 -1.70 1.18 -15.69
C CYS A 186 -1.16 2.19 -16.70
N ALA A 187 -1.96 3.14 -17.18
CA ALA A 187 -1.53 4.15 -18.15
C ALA A 187 -0.33 4.98 -17.64
N ASN A 188 -0.32 5.31 -16.34
CA ASN A 188 0.77 6.04 -15.69
C ASN A 188 2.10 5.24 -15.62
N LEU A 189 2.09 3.94 -15.95
CA LEU A 189 3.32 3.16 -16.07
C LEU A 189 4.05 3.42 -17.40
N PHE A 190 3.43 4.00 -18.42
CA PHE A 190 4.12 4.22 -19.69
C PHE A 190 5.18 5.34 -19.56
N PRO A 191 6.37 5.21 -20.20
CA PRO A 191 6.84 4.10 -21.02
C PRO A 191 7.66 3.04 -20.26
N SER A 192 8.04 3.29 -19.01
CA SER A 192 8.99 2.45 -18.24
C SER A 192 8.75 2.43 -16.72
N GLY A 193 7.60 2.95 -16.30
CA GLY A 193 7.13 3.01 -14.92
C GLY A 193 6.80 1.63 -14.34
N ARG A 194 6.73 1.62 -13.00
CA ARG A 194 6.53 0.41 -12.20
C ARG A 194 5.60 0.70 -11.04
N VAL A 195 4.73 -0.25 -10.74
CA VAL A 195 3.94 -0.27 -9.52
C VAL A 195 4.24 -1.54 -8.74
N TYR A 196 4.30 -1.41 -7.42
CA TYR A 196 4.65 -2.48 -6.50
C TYR A 196 3.46 -2.78 -5.60
N SER A 197 3.23 -4.04 -5.29
CA SER A 197 2.27 -4.42 -4.26
C SER A 197 2.83 -4.22 -2.86
N GLN A 198 1.95 -4.19 -1.88
CA GLN A 198 2.32 -4.45 -0.49
C GLN A 198 2.91 -5.87 -0.38
N ALA A 199 3.74 -6.07 0.64
CA ALA A 199 4.34 -7.37 0.89
C ALA A 199 3.29 -8.36 1.41
N PHE A 200 3.32 -9.58 0.88
CA PHE A 200 2.57 -10.74 1.36
C PHE A 200 3.54 -11.84 1.76
N HIS A 201 3.08 -12.87 2.46
CA HIS A 201 3.98 -13.86 3.05
C HIS A 201 3.62 -15.29 2.62
N LEU A 202 4.65 -16.12 2.49
CA LEU A 202 4.53 -17.56 2.24
C LEU A 202 5.69 -18.26 2.97
N GLY A 203 5.40 -19.25 3.80
CA GLY A 203 6.43 -19.95 4.58
C GLY A 203 7.28 -19.02 5.46
N GLY A 204 6.68 -17.94 5.98
CA GLY A 204 7.36 -16.91 6.76
C GLY A 204 8.17 -15.89 5.95
N GLN A 205 8.39 -16.12 4.65
CA GLN A 205 9.15 -15.23 3.77
C GLN A 205 8.25 -14.16 3.14
N GLY A 206 8.77 -12.93 3.06
CA GLY A 206 8.07 -11.79 2.45
C GLY A 206 8.28 -11.70 0.94
N PHE A 207 7.19 -11.59 0.19
CA PHE A 207 7.14 -11.44 -1.27
C PHE A 207 6.36 -10.21 -1.68
N PHE A 208 6.57 -9.73 -2.91
CA PHE A 208 5.79 -8.66 -3.51
C PHE A 208 5.65 -8.88 -5.02
N LEU A 209 4.56 -8.35 -5.58
CA LEU A 209 4.34 -8.26 -7.03
C LEU A 209 4.82 -6.91 -7.55
N SER A 210 5.30 -6.90 -8.78
CA SER A 210 5.73 -5.70 -9.47
C SER A 210 5.24 -5.72 -10.91
N ALA A 211 4.35 -4.79 -11.23
CA ALA A 211 3.78 -4.62 -12.57
C ALA A 211 4.48 -3.45 -13.29
N HIS A 212 4.96 -3.71 -14.51
CA HIS A 212 5.86 -2.81 -15.24
C HIS A 212 5.31 -2.54 -16.64
N CYS A 213 5.58 -1.34 -17.15
CA CYS A 213 5.69 -1.14 -18.58
C CYS A 213 7.13 -1.50 -18.99
N ASN A 214 7.30 -2.61 -19.71
CA ASN A 214 8.59 -3.08 -20.18
C ASN A 214 8.78 -2.72 -21.65
N PHE A 215 10.03 -2.50 -22.04
CA PHE A 215 10.40 -2.54 -23.45
C PHE A 215 10.75 -3.98 -23.85
N ASP A 216 10.04 -4.51 -24.83
CA ASP A 216 10.36 -5.78 -25.47
C ASP A 216 11.28 -5.54 -26.66
N GLN A 217 12.52 -6.02 -26.56
CA GLN A 217 13.53 -5.86 -27.60
C GLN A 217 13.19 -6.64 -28.88
N GLN A 218 12.45 -7.75 -28.78
CA GLN A 218 12.13 -8.58 -29.95
C GLN A 218 11.10 -7.89 -30.84
N THR A 219 10.04 -7.36 -30.23
CA THR A 219 8.97 -6.65 -30.94
C THR A 219 9.21 -5.16 -31.07
N SER A 220 10.30 -4.65 -30.45
CA SER A 220 10.62 -3.22 -30.36
C SER A 220 9.45 -2.37 -29.87
N SER A 221 8.68 -2.90 -28.92
CA SER A 221 7.43 -2.31 -28.43
C SER A 221 7.33 -2.37 -26.91
N GLN A 222 6.56 -1.45 -26.32
CA GLN A 222 6.23 -1.55 -24.91
C GLN A 222 5.22 -2.67 -24.66
N CYS A 223 5.30 -3.34 -23.52
CA CYS A 223 4.36 -4.38 -23.11
C CYS A 223 4.19 -4.41 -21.59
N PHE A 224 3.09 -4.99 -21.13
CA PHE A 224 2.83 -5.13 -19.71
C PHE A 224 3.51 -6.38 -19.17
N GLY A 225 4.37 -6.21 -18.17
CA GLY A 225 5.02 -7.32 -17.48
C GLY A 225 4.65 -7.39 -16.01
N LEU A 226 4.75 -8.60 -15.47
CA LEU A 226 4.49 -8.89 -14.07
C LEU A 226 5.61 -9.76 -13.52
N PHE A 227 6.09 -9.37 -12.33
CA PHE A 227 7.20 -10.02 -11.65
C PHE A 227 6.87 -10.25 -10.18
N LEU A 228 7.42 -11.33 -9.65
CA LEU A 228 7.44 -11.72 -8.25
C LEU A 228 8.84 -11.46 -7.69
N GLY A 229 8.92 -10.67 -6.63
CA GLY A 229 10.16 -10.40 -5.89
C GLY A 229 10.07 -10.89 -4.45
N MET A 230 11.23 -11.21 -3.86
CA MET A 230 11.36 -11.52 -2.44
C MET A 230 11.96 -10.31 -1.72
N GLN A 231 11.36 -9.90 -0.60
CA GLN A 231 11.73 -8.69 0.14
C GLN A 231 13.02 -8.87 0.95
N GLU A 232 13.24 -10.06 1.52
CA GLU A 232 14.38 -10.29 2.41
C GLU A 232 15.64 -10.76 1.67
N LYS A 233 16.80 -10.30 2.18
CA LYS A 233 18.11 -10.92 1.93
C LYS A 233 18.39 -11.93 3.04
N GLY A 234 17.61 -13.00 3.10
CA GLY A 234 17.94 -14.14 3.96
C GLY A 234 19.05 -14.99 3.35
N SER A 235 19.85 -15.67 4.18
CA SER A 235 20.85 -16.66 3.72
C SER A 235 20.22 -17.97 3.21
N VAL A 236 18.90 -18.11 3.30
CA VAL A 236 18.17 -19.34 2.98
C VAL A 236 17.58 -19.24 1.58
N ALA A 237 17.92 -20.24 0.75
CA ALA A 237 17.31 -20.42 -0.56
C ALA A 237 15.85 -20.86 -0.41
N PHE A 238 14.93 -20.21 -1.11
CA PHE A 238 13.50 -20.50 -1.01
C PHE A 238 12.91 -20.79 -2.39
N ALA A 239 12.55 -22.06 -2.63
CA ALA A 239 12.08 -22.54 -3.91
C ALA A 239 10.54 -22.45 -4.03
N VAL A 240 10.07 -21.77 -5.08
CA VAL A 240 8.65 -21.50 -5.31
C VAL A 240 8.28 -21.83 -6.74
N ASP A 241 7.18 -22.55 -6.90
CA ASP A 241 6.41 -22.59 -8.14
C ASP A 241 5.42 -21.44 -8.12
N TYR A 242 5.32 -20.69 -9.22
CA TYR A 242 4.40 -19.57 -9.32
C TYR A 242 3.62 -19.59 -10.64
N GLU A 243 2.36 -19.16 -10.56
CA GLU A 243 1.48 -18.94 -11.71
C GLU A 243 0.95 -17.51 -11.66
N PHE A 244 1.05 -16.81 -12.78
CA PHE A 244 0.35 -15.56 -13.02
C PHE A 244 -0.86 -15.81 -13.89
N ALA A 245 -2.00 -15.28 -13.47
CA ALA A 245 -3.25 -15.31 -14.21
C ALA A 245 -3.88 -13.91 -14.23
N ALA A 246 -4.75 -13.68 -15.22
CA ALA A 246 -5.50 -12.45 -15.33
C ALA A 246 -6.94 -12.76 -15.72
N ARG A 247 -7.90 -11.99 -15.18
CA ARG A 247 -9.30 -12.14 -15.55
C ARG A 247 -9.52 -11.59 -16.97
N SER A 248 -10.33 -12.28 -17.76
CA SER A 248 -10.70 -11.83 -19.10
C SER A 248 -12.18 -11.43 -19.15
N LYS A 249 -12.51 -10.39 -19.92
CA LYS A 249 -13.88 -9.93 -20.15
C LYS A 249 -14.79 -10.99 -20.80
N PRO A 250 -14.32 -11.80 -21.78
CA PRO A 250 -15.19 -12.81 -22.41
C PRO A 250 -15.64 -13.93 -21.48
N THR A 251 -14.76 -14.39 -20.58
CA THR A 251 -15.07 -15.53 -19.69
C THR A 251 -15.39 -15.12 -18.26
N GLU A 252 -15.01 -13.91 -17.86
CA GLU A 252 -14.99 -13.43 -16.47
C GLU A 252 -14.18 -14.30 -15.50
N GLU A 253 -13.39 -15.24 -16.03
CA GLU A 253 -12.54 -16.17 -15.30
C GLU A 253 -11.07 -15.77 -15.36
N TYR A 254 -10.30 -16.18 -14.35
CA TYR A 254 -8.84 -16.04 -14.35
C TYR A 254 -8.22 -17.05 -15.30
N LEU A 255 -7.58 -16.55 -16.35
CA LEU A 255 -6.84 -17.35 -17.32
C LEU A 255 -5.35 -17.34 -16.99
N SER A 256 -4.75 -18.53 -16.89
CA SER A 256 -3.30 -18.69 -16.73
C SER A 256 -2.56 -17.98 -17.87
N LYS A 257 -1.62 -17.10 -17.52
CA LYS A 257 -0.80 -16.33 -18.45
C LYS A 257 0.65 -16.79 -18.46
N TYR A 258 1.17 -17.16 -17.31
CA TYR A 258 2.55 -17.63 -17.19
C TYR A 258 2.71 -18.53 -15.98
N LYS A 259 3.51 -19.59 -16.13
CA LYS A 259 3.95 -20.45 -15.03
C LYS A 259 5.47 -20.50 -15.03
N GLY A 260 6.04 -20.45 -13.85
CA GLY A 260 7.48 -20.55 -13.67
C GLY A 260 7.83 -21.15 -12.33
N ASN A 261 9.09 -21.45 -12.16
CA ASN A 261 9.65 -21.81 -10.88
C ASN A 261 10.96 -21.07 -10.67
N TYR A 262 11.27 -20.79 -9.41
CA TYR A 262 12.51 -20.13 -9.06
C TYR A 262 12.93 -20.41 -7.63
N THR A 263 14.24 -20.49 -7.42
CA THR A 263 14.84 -20.55 -6.09
C THR A 263 15.37 -19.17 -5.73
N PHE A 264 14.69 -18.48 -4.82
CA PHE A 264 15.06 -17.15 -4.37
C PHE A 264 16.19 -17.22 -3.35
N THR A 265 17.27 -16.47 -3.60
CA THR A 265 18.41 -16.28 -2.67
C THR A 265 18.53 -14.83 -2.18
N GLY A 266 17.49 -14.02 -2.42
CA GLY A 266 17.42 -12.60 -2.07
C GLY A 266 17.70 -11.65 -3.24
N GLY A 267 17.06 -10.47 -3.23
CA GLY A 267 17.41 -9.34 -4.10
C GLY A 267 17.10 -9.48 -5.60
N LYS A 268 16.38 -10.52 -6.03
CA LYS A 268 15.99 -10.72 -7.43
C LYS A 268 14.48 -10.88 -7.57
N ALA A 269 13.95 -10.36 -8.67
CA ALA A 269 12.59 -10.57 -9.12
C ALA A 269 12.57 -11.44 -10.38
N VAL A 270 11.56 -12.30 -10.49
CA VAL A 270 11.35 -13.21 -11.62
C VAL A 270 9.93 -13.08 -12.13
N GLY A 271 9.71 -13.35 -13.40
CA GLY A 271 8.38 -13.21 -13.98
C GLY A 271 8.44 -13.12 -15.49
N TYR A 272 7.44 -12.47 -16.08
CA TYR A 272 7.28 -12.44 -17.53
C TYR A 272 7.16 -11.02 -18.05
N ARG A 273 7.95 -10.71 -19.09
CA ARG A 273 8.06 -9.35 -19.63
C ARG A 273 6.80 -8.88 -20.34
N ASN A 274 6.15 -9.78 -21.10
CA ASN A 274 4.93 -9.51 -21.85
C ASN A 274 3.83 -10.49 -21.42
N LEU A 275 3.22 -10.25 -20.25
CA LEU A 275 2.24 -11.16 -19.63
C LEU A 275 1.05 -11.50 -20.53
N PHE A 276 0.64 -10.56 -21.38
CA PHE A 276 -0.55 -10.71 -22.23
C PHE A 276 -0.25 -11.08 -23.68
N ALA A 277 1.04 -11.20 -24.05
CA ALA A 277 1.48 -11.42 -25.43
C ALA A 277 0.92 -10.39 -26.43
N ILE A 278 0.72 -9.15 -25.99
CA ILE A 278 0.23 -8.03 -26.80
C ILE A 278 1.04 -6.77 -26.52
N ARG A 279 0.97 -5.79 -27.42
CA ARG A 279 1.65 -4.50 -27.25
C ARG A 279 0.91 -3.64 -26.23
N TRP A 280 1.61 -2.67 -25.66
CA TRP A 280 1.08 -1.75 -24.66
C TRP A 280 -0.14 -0.96 -25.16
N THR A 281 -0.11 -0.52 -26.42
CA THR A 281 -1.21 0.21 -27.06
C THR A 281 -2.49 -0.62 -27.07
N ASP A 282 -2.38 -1.89 -27.46
CA ASP A 282 -3.50 -2.83 -27.55
C ASP A 282 -3.96 -3.25 -26.15
N PHE A 283 -3.01 -3.36 -25.21
CA PHE A 283 -3.30 -3.66 -23.81
C PHE A 283 -4.13 -2.56 -23.15
N ILE A 284 -3.75 -1.28 -23.30
CA ILE A 284 -4.41 -0.16 -22.62
C ILE A 284 -5.65 0.38 -23.33
N ALA A 285 -5.89 -0.03 -24.58
CA ALA A 285 -7.01 0.39 -25.41
C ALA A 285 -8.38 0.13 -24.76
N GLU A 286 -9.38 0.96 -25.07
CA GLU A 286 -10.72 0.87 -24.48
C GLU A 286 -11.39 -0.49 -24.69
N ASP A 287 -11.14 -1.11 -25.85
CA ASP A 287 -11.64 -2.42 -26.27
C ASP A 287 -10.81 -3.61 -25.73
N SER A 288 -9.75 -3.35 -24.98
CA SER A 288 -8.93 -4.39 -24.35
C SER A 288 -9.77 -5.37 -23.51
N LEU A 289 -9.54 -6.66 -23.77
CA LEU A 289 -10.25 -7.76 -23.12
C LEU A 289 -9.90 -7.95 -21.64
N TYR A 290 -8.89 -7.25 -21.12
CA TYR A 290 -8.36 -7.47 -19.77
C TYR A 290 -8.84 -6.44 -18.73
N PHE A 291 -9.53 -5.40 -19.17
CA PHE A 291 -10.10 -4.39 -18.28
C PHE A 291 -11.61 -4.60 -18.13
N ILE A 292 -12.04 -5.04 -16.95
CA ILE A 292 -13.45 -5.21 -16.61
C ILE A 292 -13.86 -4.02 -15.75
N ASN A 293 -14.81 -3.21 -16.23
CA ASN A 293 -15.19 -1.95 -15.58
C ASN A 293 -14.00 -1.02 -15.28
N GLY A 294 -13.01 -1.00 -16.18
CA GLY A 294 -11.80 -0.18 -16.03
C GLY A 294 -10.76 -0.73 -15.06
N ILE A 295 -10.91 -1.97 -14.57
CA ILE A 295 -9.98 -2.61 -13.64
C ILE A 295 -9.34 -3.83 -14.30
N LEU A 296 -8.01 -3.90 -14.20
CA LEU A 296 -7.22 -5.09 -14.49
C LEU A 296 -7.17 -5.96 -13.24
N HIS A 297 -7.66 -7.19 -13.34
CA HIS A 297 -7.65 -8.16 -12.24
C HIS A 297 -6.53 -9.19 -12.44
N LEU A 298 -5.49 -9.11 -11.62
CA LEU A 298 -4.36 -10.04 -11.63
C LEU A 298 -4.47 -11.01 -10.46
N ARG A 299 -4.00 -12.25 -10.68
CA ARG A 299 -3.83 -13.28 -9.66
C ARG A 299 -2.42 -13.85 -9.77
N ALA A 300 -1.73 -13.97 -8.65
CA ALA A 300 -0.53 -14.76 -8.52
C ALA A 300 -0.79 -15.91 -7.55
N GLU A 301 -0.51 -17.13 -7.97
CA GLU A 301 -0.51 -18.31 -7.10
C GLU A 301 0.94 -18.69 -6.85
N LEU A 302 1.31 -18.89 -5.58
CA LEU A 302 2.63 -19.33 -5.18
C LEU A 302 2.50 -20.60 -4.36
N THR A 303 3.34 -21.59 -4.64
CA THR A 303 3.43 -22.83 -3.88
C THR A 303 4.88 -23.09 -3.49
N ILE A 304 5.12 -23.44 -2.22
CA ILE A 304 6.46 -23.87 -1.78
C ILE A 304 6.79 -25.21 -2.40
N ARG A 305 7.95 -25.31 -3.04
CA ARG A 305 8.50 -26.58 -3.48
C ARG A 305 9.12 -27.28 -2.28
N GLN A 306 8.58 -28.45 -1.94
CA GLN A 306 9.16 -29.37 -0.96
C GLN A 306 10.34 -30.12 -1.56
#